data_AF-A0A926CV35-F1
#
_entry.id   AF-A0A926CV35-F1
#
_cell.length_a   1.000
_cell.length_b   1.000
_cell.length_c   1.000
_cell.angle_alpha   90.00
_cell.angle_beta   90.00
_cell.angle_gamma   90.00
#
_symmetry.space_group_name_H-M   'P 1'
#
loop_
_entity.id
_entity.type
_entity.pdbx_description
1 polymer ?
#
loop_
_entity_poly.entity_id
_entity_poly.type
_entity_poly.pdbx_seq_one_letter_code
_entity_poly.pdbx_strand_id
1 'polypeptide(L)'
;MMTWYIWRIFYNSLPRHPLFWQELHPPESDVSTPVWQRRLRQALVVLMVPAVFLAFFWLAAGGVLLLYLMLFTGALVAGTNAAMGVANAINQEQTKQRYDLIAMTPPGMFGIGWALGTRFLRKNRRTLRFTRLIRGFHLICLLMVVAIVLLSNFLLQGRGLGDSTISQLLVGVLFIVSLHLDFVQSGLIGALVGMLVPSYARRMDTNLIAPVVFIAIKLGTYLVIGVGLSFVGWLLERLGLIDALALFIFIALILVFITHEAALYWIWRMIEYRLNLEPDTLRTMKRFGL
;
A
#
# COMPACT_ATOMS: atom_id res chain seq x y z
N MET A 1 -10.22 11.21 7.06
CA MET A 1 -9.73 9.84 6.78
C MET A 1 -8.26 9.76 7.17
N MET A 2 -7.94 8.83 8.04
CA MET A 2 -6.62 8.57 8.58
C MET A 2 -5.64 8.17 7.47
N THR A 3 -6.06 7.35 6.50
CA THR A 3 -5.23 6.96 5.35
C THR A 3 -4.61 8.17 4.65
N TRP A 4 -5.43 9.15 4.24
CA TRP A 4 -4.95 10.34 3.52
C TRP A 4 -4.07 11.23 4.39
N TYR A 5 -4.39 11.35 5.68
CA TYR A 5 -3.61 12.12 6.63
C TYR A 5 -2.20 11.52 6.80
N ILE A 6 -2.13 10.23 7.16
CA ILE A 6 -0.88 9.47 7.30
C ILE A 6 -0.09 9.47 5.99
N TRP A 7 -0.76 9.23 4.86
CA TRP A 7 -0.12 9.23 3.55
C TRP A 7 0.54 10.57 3.23
N ARG A 8 -0.19 11.67 3.41
CA ARG A 8 0.33 13.00 3.16
C ARG A 8 1.56 13.27 4.01
N ILE A 9 1.54 12.86 5.26
CA ILE A 9 2.67 13.07 6.16
C ILE A 9 3.86 12.18 5.74
N PHE A 10 3.65 10.90 5.46
CA PHE A 10 4.75 9.99 5.10
C PHE A 10 5.46 10.41 3.80
N TYR A 11 4.71 10.91 2.83
CA TYR A 11 5.24 11.19 1.49
C TYR A 11 5.56 12.66 1.22
N ASN A 12 4.84 13.62 1.82
CA ASN A 12 4.98 15.03 1.49
C ASN A 12 5.71 15.88 2.54
N SER A 13 5.64 15.54 3.83
CA SER A 13 6.42 16.27 4.85
C SER A 13 7.79 15.65 5.07
N LEU A 14 8.85 16.44 4.88
CA LEU A 14 10.11 16.15 5.57
C LEU A 14 9.94 16.65 7.00
N PRO A 15 10.25 15.82 8.02
CA PRO A 15 10.58 16.37 9.33
C PRO A 15 11.64 17.46 9.10
N ARG A 16 11.36 18.71 9.47
CA ARG A 16 12.38 19.78 9.55
C ARG A 16 13.30 19.51 10.75
N HIS A 17 13.77 18.27 10.87
CA HIS A 17 14.65 17.87 11.95
C HIS A 17 16.09 18.04 11.45
N PRO A 18 16.96 18.74 12.20
CA PRO A 18 18.32 19.05 11.77
C PRO A 18 19.15 17.79 11.44
N LEU A 19 18.85 16.64 12.05
CA LEU A 19 19.46 15.35 11.71
C LEU A 19 19.23 14.90 10.27
N PHE A 20 18.12 15.29 9.63
CA PHE A 20 17.89 14.94 8.22
C PHE A 20 18.51 15.94 7.25
N TRP A 21 18.83 17.16 7.69
CA TRP A 21 19.46 18.16 6.83
C TRP A 21 20.87 17.77 6.41
N GLN A 22 21.68 17.19 7.30
CA GLN A 22 23.03 16.74 6.96
C GLN A 22 23.07 15.58 5.96
N GLU A 23 22.00 14.80 5.85
CA GLU A 23 21.91 13.66 4.93
C GLU A 23 21.06 13.92 3.68
N LEU A 24 20.52 15.14 3.53
CA LEU A 24 19.82 15.58 2.30
C LEU A 24 20.78 15.78 1.14
N HIS A 25 22.10 15.76 1.37
CA HIS A 25 23.04 15.55 0.28
C HIS A 25 22.65 14.24 -0.40
N PRO A 26 22.21 14.28 -1.68
CA PRO A 26 21.91 13.07 -2.41
C PRO A 26 23.14 12.17 -2.24
N PRO A 27 22.98 10.89 -1.85
CA PRO A 27 24.12 10.00 -1.74
C PRO A 27 24.87 10.15 -3.05
N GLU A 28 26.13 10.62 -2.98
CA GLU A 28 27.02 10.75 -4.13
C GLU A 28 26.73 9.52 -4.96
N SER A 29 26.15 9.76 -6.14
CA SER A 29 25.57 8.68 -6.90
C SER A 29 26.72 7.72 -7.12
N ASP A 30 26.67 6.56 -6.47
CA ASP A 30 27.65 5.52 -6.72
C ASP A 30 27.48 5.14 -8.20
N VAL A 31 28.29 5.78 -9.04
CA VAL A 31 28.18 5.80 -10.51
C VAL A 31 28.55 4.43 -11.08
N SER A 32 28.94 3.48 -10.25
CA SER A 32 29.45 2.19 -10.67
C SER A 32 28.39 1.10 -10.89
N THR A 33 27.07 1.40 -10.99
CA THR A 33 26.13 0.34 -11.40
C THR A 33 26.47 -0.08 -12.83
N PRO A 34 26.99 -1.30 -13.05
CA PRO A 34 27.55 -1.66 -14.35
C PRO A 34 26.42 -1.73 -15.37
N VAL A 35 26.69 -1.29 -16.60
CA VAL A 35 25.70 -1.14 -17.69
C VAL A 35 24.89 -2.43 -17.91
N TRP A 36 25.51 -3.60 -17.70
CA TRP A 36 24.85 -4.90 -17.84
C TRP A 36 23.75 -5.11 -16.79
N GLN A 37 23.88 -4.62 -15.55
CA GLN A 37 22.81 -4.70 -14.54
C GLN A 37 21.62 -3.79 -14.89
N ARG A 38 21.87 -2.64 -15.54
CA ARG A 38 20.79 -1.80 -16.08
C ARG A 38 20.05 -2.51 -17.20
N ARG A 39 20.79 -3.12 -18.13
CA ARG A 39 20.22 -3.89 -19.25
C ARG A 39 19.48 -5.13 -18.79
N LEU A 40 20.01 -5.88 -17.82
CA LEU A 40 19.35 -7.04 -17.22
C LEU A 40 18.04 -6.64 -16.53
N ARG A 41 18.02 -5.50 -15.84
CA ARG A 41 16.78 -4.97 -15.25
C ARG A 41 15.77 -4.53 -16.29
N GLN A 42 16.21 -3.87 -17.35
CA GLN A 42 15.34 -3.50 -18.46
C GLN A 42 14.79 -4.75 -19.15
N ALA A 43 15.62 -5.77 -19.36
CA ALA A 43 15.21 -7.06 -19.92
C ALA A 43 14.20 -7.77 -19.01
N LEU A 44 14.42 -7.81 -17.69
CA LEU A 44 13.45 -8.37 -16.73
C LEU A 44 12.10 -7.65 -16.75
N VAL A 45 12.10 -6.32 -16.86
CA VAL A 45 10.87 -5.52 -17.00
C VAL A 45 10.20 -5.81 -18.34
N VAL A 46 10.96 -5.85 -19.44
CA VAL A 46 10.48 -6.16 -20.78
C VAL A 46 9.95 -7.60 -20.88
N LEU A 47 10.48 -8.53 -20.11
CA LEU A 47 10.06 -9.94 -20.07
C LEU A 47 8.89 -10.18 -19.11
N MET A 48 8.72 -9.31 -18.10
CA MET A 48 7.51 -9.28 -17.26
C MET A 48 6.29 -8.80 -18.05
N VAL A 49 6.42 -7.88 -19.01
CA VAL A 49 5.28 -7.42 -19.83
C VAL A 49 4.60 -8.55 -20.61
N PRO A 50 5.29 -9.40 -21.41
CA PRO A 50 4.68 -10.52 -22.09
C PRO A 50 4.21 -11.61 -21.12
N ALA A 51 4.86 -11.80 -19.95
CA ALA A 51 4.36 -12.70 -18.92
C ALA A 51 3.03 -12.21 -18.30
N VAL A 52 2.89 -10.88 -18.10
CA VAL A 52 1.63 -10.25 -17.69
C VAL A 52 0.57 -10.42 -18.77
N PHE A 53 0.92 -10.26 -20.06
CA PHE A 53 0.01 -10.51 -21.18
C PHE A 53 -0.37 -11.99 -21.33
N LEU A 54 0.55 -12.94 -21.10
CA LEU A 54 0.29 -14.37 -21.13
C LEU A 54 -0.59 -14.81 -19.94
N ALA A 55 -0.35 -14.23 -18.77
CA ALA A 55 -1.24 -14.34 -17.62
C ALA A 55 -2.62 -13.73 -17.93
N PHE A 56 -2.67 -12.61 -18.67
CA PHE A 56 -3.90 -11.97 -19.15
C PHE A 56 -4.69 -12.81 -20.16
N PHE A 57 -3.98 -13.58 -20.98
CA PHE A 57 -4.59 -14.54 -21.88
C PHE A 57 -5.19 -15.73 -21.12
N TRP A 58 -4.50 -16.22 -20.08
CA TRP A 58 -5.05 -17.18 -19.12
C TRP A 58 -6.19 -16.60 -18.26
N LEU A 59 -6.17 -15.28 -17.99
CA LEU A 59 -7.23 -14.53 -17.30
C LEU A 59 -8.56 -14.51 -18.10
N ALA A 60 -8.56 -14.68 -19.43
CA ALA A 60 -9.82 -14.78 -20.17
C ALA A 60 -10.62 -16.06 -19.84
N ALA A 61 -9.97 -17.10 -19.29
CA ALA A 61 -10.61 -18.37 -18.93
C ALA A 61 -11.00 -18.49 -17.43
N GLY A 62 -10.59 -17.55 -16.57
CA GLY A 62 -10.85 -17.59 -15.11
C GLY A 62 -10.43 -16.33 -14.31
N GLY A 63 -10.37 -15.17 -14.97
CA GLY A 63 -9.38 -14.15 -14.62
C GLY A 63 -9.65 -13.18 -13.48
N VAL A 64 -10.85 -13.14 -12.91
CA VAL A 64 -11.07 -12.23 -11.78
C VAL A 64 -10.21 -12.65 -10.57
N LEU A 65 -10.03 -13.96 -10.36
CA LEU A 65 -9.25 -14.50 -9.24
C LEU A 65 -7.74 -14.27 -9.38
N LEU A 66 -7.18 -14.47 -10.58
CA LEU A 66 -5.74 -14.37 -10.81
C LEU A 66 -5.28 -12.91 -10.86
N LEU A 67 -6.14 -12.00 -11.35
CA LEU A 67 -5.90 -10.56 -11.28
C LEU A 67 -5.89 -10.11 -9.81
N TYR A 68 -6.86 -10.57 -9.03
CA TYR A 68 -6.92 -10.33 -7.59
C TYR A 68 -5.66 -10.85 -6.86
N LEU A 69 -5.19 -12.06 -7.20
CA LEU A 69 -3.95 -12.63 -6.65
C LEU A 69 -2.70 -11.82 -7.04
N MET A 70 -2.59 -11.38 -8.30
CA MET A 70 -1.44 -10.61 -8.77
C MET A 70 -1.38 -9.21 -8.12
N LEU A 71 -2.53 -8.63 -7.85
CA LEU A 71 -2.63 -7.33 -7.18
C LEU A 71 -2.45 -7.44 -5.67
N PHE A 72 -3.02 -8.47 -5.06
CA PHE A 72 -2.78 -8.87 -3.68
C PHE A 72 -1.28 -9.05 -3.41
N THR A 73 -0.56 -9.72 -4.32
CA THR A 73 0.89 -9.88 -4.18
C THR A 73 1.63 -8.54 -4.28
N GLY A 74 1.20 -7.61 -5.14
CA GLY A 74 1.78 -6.26 -5.22
C GLY A 74 1.66 -5.47 -3.91
N ALA A 75 0.45 -5.44 -3.33
CA ALA A 75 0.16 -4.78 -2.07
C ALA A 75 0.89 -5.44 -0.89
N LEU A 76 0.93 -6.77 -0.84
CA LEU A 76 1.62 -7.55 0.18
C LEU A 76 3.15 -7.34 0.10
N VAL A 77 3.73 -7.33 -1.10
CA VAL A 77 5.16 -7.07 -1.31
C VAL A 77 5.54 -5.63 -0.91
N ALA A 78 4.71 -4.64 -1.24
CA ALA A 78 4.95 -3.26 -0.80
C ALA A 78 4.90 -3.12 0.72
N GLY A 79 3.87 -3.66 1.36
CA GLY A 79 3.71 -3.56 2.81
C GLY A 79 4.76 -4.34 3.59
N THR A 80 5.14 -5.55 3.15
CA THR A 80 6.25 -6.32 3.77
C THR A 80 7.59 -5.60 3.63
N ASN A 81 7.92 -5.09 2.43
CA ASN A 81 9.14 -4.31 2.22
C ASN A 81 9.16 -3.02 3.03
N ALA A 82 8.00 -2.35 3.19
CA ALA A 82 7.86 -1.20 4.09
C ALA A 82 8.08 -1.61 5.56
N ALA A 83 7.43 -2.68 6.03
CA ALA A 83 7.55 -3.17 7.40
C ALA A 83 8.98 -3.56 7.76
N MET A 84 9.60 -4.43 6.97
CA MET A 84 11.00 -4.85 7.17
C MET A 84 11.94 -3.66 7.09
N GLY A 85 11.72 -2.79 6.11
CA GLY A 85 12.57 -1.65 5.86
C GLY A 85 12.61 -0.63 6.99
N VAL A 86 11.44 -0.25 7.50
CA VAL A 86 11.31 0.66 8.63
C VAL A 86 11.81 0.01 9.91
N ALA A 87 11.48 -1.25 10.15
CA ALA A 87 11.95 -1.99 11.32
C ALA A 87 13.48 -2.10 11.36
N ASN A 88 14.10 -2.41 10.22
CA ASN A 88 15.55 -2.47 10.07
C ASN A 88 16.20 -1.10 10.32
N ALA A 89 15.60 -0.02 9.80
CA ALA A 89 16.12 1.33 10.00
C ALA A 89 16.13 1.71 11.50
N ILE A 90 15.07 1.38 12.23
CA ILE A 90 14.99 1.62 13.68
C ILE A 90 16.01 0.74 14.43
N ASN A 91 16.06 -0.55 14.12
CA ASN A 91 16.98 -1.50 14.76
C ASN A 91 18.47 -1.12 14.52
N GLN A 92 18.80 -0.58 13.34
CA GLN A 92 20.14 -0.07 13.06
C GLN A 92 20.52 1.11 13.96
N GLU A 93 19.58 2.02 14.26
CA GLU A 93 19.86 3.12 15.18
C GLU A 93 19.88 2.67 16.65
N GLN A 94 19.09 1.65 17.01
CA GLN A 94 19.12 1.02 18.35
C GLN A 94 20.43 0.27 18.60
N THR A 95 20.93 -0.48 17.62
CA THR A 95 22.20 -1.21 17.72
C THR A 95 23.40 -0.27 17.85
N LYS A 96 23.35 0.90 17.20
CA LYS A 96 24.33 1.99 17.38
C LYS A 96 24.19 2.78 18.69
N GLN A 97 23.21 2.45 19.54
CA GLN A 97 22.86 3.20 20.76
C GLN A 97 22.55 4.70 20.50
N ARG A 98 22.22 5.06 19.26
CA ARG A 98 21.86 6.43 18.87
C ARG A 98 20.37 6.68 19.06
N TYR A 99 19.55 5.63 18.94
CA TYR A 99 18.10 5.74 19.05
C TYR A 99 17.67 6.40 20.36
N ASP A 100 18.21 5.96 21.49
CA ASP A 100 17.86 6.49 22.82
C ASP A 100 18.31 7.95 23.00
N LEU A 101 19.49 8.30 22.47
CA LEU A 101 20.00 9.68 22.48
C LEU A 101 19.11 10.61 21.66
N ILE A 102 18.72 10.17 20.46
CA ILE A 102 17.84 10.96 19.60
C ILE A 102 16.44 11.02 20.24
N ALA A 103 15.98 9.97 20.91
CA ALA A 103 14.67 9.89 21.57
C ALA A 103 14.46 10.91 22.68
N MET A 104 15.53 11.53 23.18
CA MET A 104 15.47 12.66 24.12
C MET A 104 15.10 13.99 23.44
N THR A 105 15.01 14.03 22.10
CA THR A 105 14.53 15.23 21.38
C THR A 105 13.04 15.47 21.64
N PRO A 106 12.53 16.71 21.52
CA PRO A 106 11.13 17.05 21.79
C PRO A 106 10.08 16.16 21.07
N PRO A 107 10.31 15.66 19.84
CA PRO A 107 9.39 14.72 19.18
C PRO A 107 9.28 13.32 19.82
N GLY A 108 10.19 12.97 20.74
CA GLY A 108 10.22 11.68 21.44
C GLY A 108 10.51 10.47 20.54
N MET A 109 10.31 9.26 21.09
CA MET A 109 10.52 7.99 20.39
C MET A 109 9.65 7.87 19.12
N PHE A 110 8.39 8.33 19.20
CA PHE A 110 7.47 8.29 18.07
C PHE A 110 7.93 9.17 16.92
N GLY A 111 8.31 10.42 17.19
CA GLY A 111 8.77 11.34 16.15
C GLY A 111 9.99 10.80 15.41
N ILE A 112 10.88 10.07 16.08
CA ILE A 112 12.06 9.47 15.45
C ILE A 112 11.71 8.22 14.69
N GLY A 113 10.88 7.33 15.26
CA GLY A 113 10.39 6.17 14.53
C GLY A 113 9.70 6.60 13.24
N TRP A 114 8.89 7.66 13.31
CA TRP A 114 8.24 8.28 12.18
C TRP A 114 9.25 8.82 11.17
N ALA A 115 10.23 9.58 11.65
CA ALA A 115 11.22 10.21 10.79
C ALA A 115 12.16 9.20 10.12
N LEU A 116 12.54 8.12 10.81
CA LEU A 116 13.25 6.98 10.22
C LEU A 116 12.38 6.23 9.19
N GLY A 117 11.10 6.06 9.49
CA GLY A 117 10.14 5.44 8.59
C GLY A 117 9.96 6.23 7.27
N THR A 118 9.69 7.53 7.37
CA THR A 118 9.60 8.43 6.22
C THR A 118 10.90 8.47 5.42
N ARG A 119 12.06 8.55 6.09
CA ARG A 119 13.38 8.49 5.45
C ARG A 119 13.56 7.20 4.66
N PHE A 120 13.21 6.04 5.24
CA PHE A 120 13.32 4.76 4.54
C PHE A 120 12.44 4.72 3.29
N LEU A 121 11.16 5.06 3.40
CA LEU A 121 10.21 4.98 2.29
C LEU A 121 10.61 5.90 1.12
N ARG A 122 11.22 7.06 1.42
CA ARG A 122 11.65 8.03 0.41
C ARG A 122 13.01 7.73 -0.19
N LYS A 123 13.98 7.28 0.61
CA LYS A 123 15.37 7.06 0.14
C LYS A 123 15.56 5.68 -0.51
N ASN A 124 14.72 4.69 -0.15
CA ASN A 124 14.88 3.35 -0.70
C ASN A 124 14.52 3.32 -2.20
N ARG A 125 15.55 3.28 -3.05
CA ARG A 125 15.42 3.17 -4.51
C ARG A 125 14.58 1.96 -4.94
N ARG A 126 14.56 0.85 -4.18
CA ARG A 126 13.74 -0.33 -4.49
C ARG A 126 12.26 0.00 -4.33
N THR A 127 11.88 0.56 -3.19
CA THR A 127 10.50 1.00 -2.92
C THR A 127 10.03 2.01 -3.95
N LEU A 128 10.83 3.05 -4.25
CA LEU A 128 10.48 4.05 -5.25
C LEU A 128 10.31 3.48 -6.66
N ARG A 129 11.15 2.51 -7.06
CA ARG A 129 11.00 1.84 -8.36
C ARG A 129 9.75 0.95 -8.38
N PHE A 130 9.50 0.22 -7.31
CA PHE A 130 8.33 -0.64 -7.18
C PHE A 130 7.03 0.18 -7.23
N THR A 131 6.95 1.29 -6.48
CA THR A 131 5.81 2.22 -6.55
C THR A 131 5.63 2.79 -7.95
N ARG A 132 6.71 3.13 -8.67
CA ARG A 132 6.62 3.58 -10.06
C ARG A 132 6.11 2.50 -11.01
N LEU A 133 6.59 1.26 -10.87
CA LEU A 133 6.11 0.12 -11.65
C LEU A 133 4.62 -0.11 -11.43
N ILE A 134 4.17 -0.09 -10.18
CA ILE A 134 2.77 -0.30 -9.84
C ILE A 134 1.88 0.85 -10.33
N ARG A 135 2.34 2.10 -10.26
CA ARG A 135 1.61 3.23 -10.87
C ARG A 135 1.48 3.07 -12.38
N GLY A 136 2.56 2.66 -13.06
CA GLY A 136 2.54 2.35 -14.49
C GLY A 136 1.59 1.20 -14.81
N PHE A 137 1.60 0.14 -14.01
CA PHE A 137 0.69 -0.99 -14.13
C PHE A 137 -0.77 -0.57 -13.97
N HIS A 138 -1.12 0.20 -12.94
CA HIS A 138 -2.48 0.71 -12.76
C HIS A 138 -2.94 1.59 -13.93
N LEU A 139 -2.04 2.41 -14.50
CA LEU A 139 -2.34 3.21 -15.69
C LEU A 139 -2.62 2.32 -16.90
N ILE A 140 -1.82 1.28 -17.12
CA ILE A 140 -2.04 0.31 -18.20
C ILE A 140 -3.37 -0.42 -18.01
N CYS A 141 -3.68 -0.87 -16.78
CA CYS A 141 -4.97 -1.49 -16.47
C CYS A 141 -6.15 -0.55 -16.76
N LEU A 142 -6.02 0.74 -16.43
CA LEU A 142 -7.04 1.75 -16.74
C LEU A 142 -7.26 1.90 -18.24
N LEU A 143 -6.19 2.08 -19.01
CA LEU A 143 -6.27 2.19 -20.46
C LEU A 143 -6.88 0.93 -21.09
N MET A 144 -6.55 -0.24 -20.56
CA MET A 144 -7.08 -1.51 -21.03
C MET A 144 -8.57 -1.67 -20.70
N VAL A 145 -9.03 -1.29 -19.50
CA VAL A 145 -10.46 -1.26 -19.17
C VAL A 145 -11.22 -0.36 -20.14
N VAL A 146 -10.70 0.84 -20.41
CA VAL A 146 -11.30 1.77 -21.38
C VAL A 146 -11.34 1.14 -22.78
N ALA A 147 -10.24 0.55 -23.23
CA ALA A 147 -10.17 -0.09 -24.55
C ALA A 147 -11.15 -1.27 -24.68
N ILE A 148 -11.28 -2.12 -23.66
CA ILE A 148 -12.22 -3.25 -23.65
C ILE A 148 -13.66 -2.74 -23.72
N VAL A 149 -14.00 -1.71 -22.93
CA VAL A 149 -15.35 -1.13 -22.95
C VAL A 149 -15.66 -0.54 -24.33
N LEU A 150 -14.74 0.25 -24.91
CA LEU A 150 -14.93 0.83 -26.24
C LEU A 150 -15.04 -0.25 -27.34
N LEU A 151 -14.18 -1.27 -27.29
CA LEU A 151 -14.22 -2.39 -28.23
C LEU A 151 -15.53 -3.18 -28.10
N SER A 152 -15.99 -3.44 -26.88
CA SER A 152 -17.25 -4.13 -26.63
C SER A 152 -18.44 -3.35 -27.19
N ASN A 153 -18.44 -2.02 -27.05
CA ASN A 153 -19.49 -1.17 -27.61
C ASN A 153 -19.47 -1.15 -29.15
N PHE A 154 -18.27 -1.12 -29.74
CA PHE A 154 -18.10 -1.19 -31.20
C PHE A 154 -18.58 -2.53 -31.78
N LEU A 155 -18.19 -3.65 -31.17
CA LEU A 155 -18.54 -5.00 -31.64
C LEU A 155 -20.03 -5.32 -31.48
N LEU A 156 -20.70 -4.76 -30.47
CA LEU A 156 -22.14 -4.96 -30.22
C LEU A 156 -23.04 -4.08 -31.10
N GLN A 157 -22.51 -3.57 -32.22
CA GLN A 157 -23.22 -2.95 -33.35
C GLN A 157 -24.08 -1.72 -32.99
N GLY A 158 -23.43 -0.60 -32.71
CA GLY A 158 -23.97 0.73 -33.03
C GLY A 158 -25.18 1.22 -32.23
N ARG A 159 -25.59 0.53 -31.17
CA ARG A 159 -26.74 0.92 -30.31
C ARG A 159 -26.48 2.13 -29.40
N GLY A 160 -25.44 2.91 -29.66
CA GLY A 160 -24.99 4.01 -28.81
C GLY A 160 -24.40 3.53 -27.47
N LEU A 161 -23.98 4.48 -26.64
CA LEU A 161 -23.54 4.22 -25.27
C LEU A 161 -24.76 3.89 -24.41
N GLY A 162 -25.25 2.66 -24.49
CA GLY A 162 -26.32 2.19 -23.60
C GLY A 162 -25.87 2.16 -22.13
N ASP A 163 -26.84 2.17 -21.21
CA ASP A 163 -26.62 2.19 -19.74
C ASP A 163 -25.65 1.10 -19.25
N SER A 164 -25.64 -0.05 -19.93
CA SER A 164 -24.71 -1.15 -19.65
C SER A 164 -23.24 -0.75 -19.82
N THR A 165 -22.92 0.04 -20.85
CA THR A 165 -21.54 0.48 -21.14
C THR A 165 -21.03 1.40 -20.03
N ILE A 166 -21.87 2.33 -19.58
CA ILE A 166 -21.55 3.27 -18.51
C ILE A 166 -21.33 2.50 -17.20
N SER A 167 -22.21 1.53 -16.89
CA SER A 167 -22.08 0.71 -15.69
C SER A 167 -20.78 -0.11 -15.66
N GLN A 168 -20.39 -0.71 -16.79
CA GLN A 168 -19.14 -1.49 -16.91
C GLN A 168 -17.90 -0.60 -16.75
N LEU A 169 -17.91 0.59 -17.36
CA LEU A 169 -16.83 1.56 -17.21
C LEU A 169 -16.69 2.03 -15.77
N LEU A 170 -17.82 2.36 -15.12
CA LEU A 170 -17.84 2.77 -13.72
C LEU A 170 -17.27 1.66 -12.81
N VAL A 171 -17.70 0.42 -13.00
CA VAL A 171 -17.20 -0.74 -12.25
C VAL A 171 -15.69 -0.90 -12.45
N GLY A 172 -15.22 -0.83 -13.69
CA GLY A 172 -13.78 -0.96 -13.99
C GLY A 172 -12.94 0.14 -13.36
N VAL A 173 -13.40 1.39 -13.41
CA VAL A 173 -12.73 2.54 -12.76
C VAL A 173 -12.71 2.37 -11.25
N LEU A 174 -13.85 2.06 -10.63
CA LEU A 174 -13.95 1.85 -9.19
C LEU A 174 -13.04 0.72 -8.71
N PHE A 175 -12.97 -0.37 -9.47
CA PHE A 175 -12.07 -1.47 -9.20
C PHE A 175 -10.60 -1.00 -9.19
N ILE A 176 -10.16 -0.25 -10.21
CA ILE A 176 -8.79 0.28 -10.26
C ILE A 176 -8.49 1.23 -9.10
N VAL A 177 -9.44 2.09 -8.74
CA VAL A 177 -9.32 2.97 -7.57
C VAL A 177 -9.15 2.15 -6.29
N SER A 178 -9.95 1.09 -6.11
CA SER A 178 -9.84 0.19 -4.97
C SER A 178 -8.46 -0.45 -4.86
N LEU A 179 -7.89 -0.90 -5.98
CA LEU A 179 -6.55 -1.48 -6.03
C LEU A 179 -5.48 -0.48 -5.65
N HIS A 180 -5.61 0.76 -6.16
CA HIS A 180 -4.69 1.82 -5.82
C HIS A 180 -4.74 2.14 -4.32
N LEU A 181 -5.94 2.19 -3.74
CA LEU A 181 -6.15 2.42 -2.32
C LEU A 181 -5.56 1.28 -1.47
N ASP A 182 -5.82 0.01 -1.81
CA ASP A 182 -5.25 -1.12 -1.08
C ASP A 182 -3.71 -1.12 -1.15
N PHE A 183 -3.13 -0.82 -2.31
CA PHE A 183 -1.68 -0.68 -2.44
C PHE A 183 -1.12 0.41 -1.51
N VAL A 184 -1.75 1.59 -1.49
CA VAL A 184 -1.33 2.70 -0.62
C VAL A 184 -1.48 2.32 0.85
N GLN A 185 -2.65 1.81 1.26
CA GLN A 185 -2.95 1.43 2.64
C GLN A 185 -2.02 0.31 3.13
N SER A 186 -1.70 -0.67 2.27
CA SER A 186 -0.74 -1.74 2.59
C SER A 186 0.66 -1.20 2.89
N GLY A 187 1.13 -0.22 2.11
CA GLY A 187 2.41 0.43 2.37
C GLY A 187 2.43 1.17 3.71
N LEU A 188 1.33 1.86 4.05
CA LEU A 188 1.20 2.57 5.33
C LEU A 188 1.11 1.62 6.52
N ILE A 189 0.23 0.61 6.44
CA ILE A 189 0.10 -0.44 7.45
C ILE A 189 1.46 -1.12 7.67
N GLY A 190 2.17 -1.45 6.58
CA GLY A 190 3.52 -2.01 6.65
C GLY A 190 4.49 -1.08 7.39
N ALA A 191 4.55 0.19 7.02
CA ALA A 191 5.43 1.16 7.69
C ALA A 191 5.11 1.30 9.19
N LEU A 192 3.82 1.36 9.57
CA LEU A 192 3.40 1.42 10.97
C LEU A 192 3.75 0.14 11.74
N VAL A 193 3.54 -1.04 11.16
CA VAL A 193 3.98 -2.31 11.75
C VAL A 193 5.50 -2.31 11.94
N GLY A 194 6.25 -1.80 10.95
CA GLY A 194 7.70 -1.66 11.04
C GLY A 194 8.15 -0.70 12.15
N MET A 195 7.34 0.29 12.52
CA MET A 195 7.58 1.14 13.69
C MET A 195 7.21 0.45 15.00
N LEU A 196 6.13 -0.34 15.00
CA LEU A 196 5.60 -0.99 16.20
C LEU A 196 6.47 -2.17 16.66
N VAL A 197 6.93 -3.03 15.75
CA VAL A 197 7.60 -4.30 16.11
C VAL A 197 8.92 -4.12 16.88
N PRO A 198 9.81 -3.15 16.56
CA PRO A 198 11.01 -2.90 17.33
C PRO A 198 10.76 -2.53 18.81
N SER A 199 9.53 -2.14 19.18
CA SER A 199 9.17 -1.86 20.58
C SER A 199 8.84 -3.11 21.40
N TYR A 200 8.57 -4.24 20.75
CA TYR A 200 8.22 -5.51 21.41
C TYR A 200 9.32 -6.58 21.28
N ALA A 201 9.97 -6.63 20.11
CA ALA A 201 10.92 -7.70 19.78
C ALA A 201 12.34 -7.38 20.24
N ARG A 202 13.10 -8.42 20.58
CA ARG A 202 14.56 -8.32 20.77
C ARG A 202 15.23 -8.08 19.41
N ARG A 203 16.38 -7.38 19.42
CA ARG A 203 17.09 -6.86 18.24
C ARG A 203 17.27 -7.86 17.09
N MET A 204 17.55 -9.13 17.35
CA MET A 204 17.79 -10.12 16.28
C MET A 204 16.51 -10.61 15.60
N ASP A 205 15.37 -10.59 16.29
CA ASP A 205 14.13 -11.19 15.78
C ASP A 205 13.24 -10.18 15.04
N THR A 206 13.49 -8.89 15.23
CA THR A 206 12.71 -7.78 14.65
C THR A 206 12.53 -7.90 13.13
N ASN A 207 13.57 -8.35 12.41
CA ASN A 207 13.55 -8.44 10.94
C ASN A 207 12.62 -9.54 10.43
N LEU A 208 12.44 -10.62 11.20
CA LEU A 208 11.57 -11.75 10.87
C LEU A 208 10.15 -11.52 11.42
N ILE A 209 10.02 -10.92 12.60
CA ILE A 209 8.72 -10.68 13.23
C ILE A 209 7.92 -9.61 12.48
N ALA A 210 8.57 -8.54 11.98
CA ALA A 210 7.88 -7.47 11.26
C ALA A 210 7.04 -7.93 10.04
N PRO A 211 7.60 -8.69 9.08
CA PRO A 211 6.80 -9.19 7.96
C PRO A 211 5.74 -10.20 8.39
N VAL A 212 6.01 -11.04 9.40
CA VAL A 212 5.03 -12.01 9.92
C VAL A 212 3.82 -11.31 10.52
N VAL A 213 4.03 -10.29 11.36
CA VAL A 213 2.95 -9.48 11.96
C VAL A 213 2.15 -8.76 10.86
N PHE A 214 2.83 -8.18 9.87
CA PHE A 214 2.16 -7.53 8.74
C PHE A 214 1.29 -8.52 7.95
N ILE A 215 1.82 -9.70 7.61
CA ILE A 215 1.10 -10.74 6.87
C ILE A 215 -0.12 -11.22 7.69
N ALA A 216 0.04 -11.43 9.00
CA ALA A 216 -1.06 -11.83 9.87
C ALA A 216 -2.20 -10.80 9.89
N ILE A 217 -1.87 -9.51 10.01
CA ILE A 217 -2.86 -8.42 9.96
C ILE A 217 -3.57 -8.39 8.61
N LYS A 218 -2.81 -8.55 7.50
CA LYS A 218 -3.41 -8.55 6.16
C LYS A 218 -4.32 -9.75 5.95
N LEU A 219 -3.90 -10.96 6.31
CA LEU A 219 -4.75 -12.15 6.26
C LEU A 219 -6.03 -11.95 7.08
N GLY A 220 -5.93 -11.41 8.29
CA GLY A 220 -7.11 -11.08 9.11
C GLY A 220 -8.04 -10.06 8.43
N THR A 221 -7.49 -9.00 7.84
CA THR A 221 -8.26 -7.98 7.10
C THR A 221 -9.03 -8.61 5.94
N TYR A 222 -8.38 -9.47 5.16
CA TYR A 222 -9.00 -10.14 4.02
C TYR A 222 -10.02 -11.20 4.43
N LEU A 223 -9.80 -11.89 5.54
CA LEU A 223 -10.79 -12.80 6.11
C LEU A 223 -12.07 -12.06 6.49
N VAL A 224 -11.96 -10.91 7.16
CA VAL A 224 -13.11 -10.06 7.51
C VAL A 224 -13.84 -9.58 6.25
N ILE A 225 -13.11 -9.13 5.23
CA ILE A 225 -13.70 -8.73 3.95
C ILE A 225 -14.44 -9.91 3.30
N GLY A 226 -13.82 -11.09 3.23
CA GLY A 226 -14.41 -12.28 2.64
C GLY A 226 -15.72 -12.68 3.32
N VAL A 227 -15.72 -12.76 4.66
CA VAL A 227 -16.93 -13.06 5.44
C VAL A 227 -18.01 -11.99 5.22
N GLY A 228 -17.64 -10.71 5.22
CA GLY A 228 -18.58 -9.62 4.99
C GLY A 228 -19.18 -9.65 3.58
N LEU A 229 -18.40 -9.98 2.55
CA LEU A 229 -18.90 -10.12 1.17
C LEU A 229 -19.85 -11.31 1.03
N SER A 230 -19.52 -12.46 1.64
CA SER A 230 -20.42 -13.62 1.66
C SER A 230 -21.74 -13.30 2.34
N PHE A 231 -21.70 -12.56 3.47
CA PHE A 231 -22.90 -12.10 4.16
C PHE A 231 -23.74 -11.14 3.32
N VAL A 232 -23.10 -10.17 2.64
CA VAL A 232 -23.78 -9.23 1.73
C VAL A 232 -24.42 -9.97 0.56
N GLY A 233 -23.72 -10.93 -0.05
CA GLY A 233 -24.25 -11.74 -1.16
C GLY A 233 -25.49 -12.52 -0.73
N TRP A 234 -25.41 -13.23 0.40
CA TRP A 234 -26.55 -13.93 0.99
C TRP A 234 -27.74 -13.00 1.28
N LEU A 235 -27.48 -11.80 1.80
CA LEU A 235 -28.52 -10.81 2.09
C LEU A 235 -29.21 -10.31 0.81
N LEU A 236 -28.45 -9.98 -0.23
CA LEU A 236 -29.00 -9.53 -1.52
C LEU A 236 -29.82 -10.62 -2.20
N GLU A 237 -29.37 -11.88 -2.10
CA GLU A 237 -30.13 -13.04 -2.58
C GLU A 237 -31.47 -13.15 -1.86
N ARG A 238 -31.47 -13.01 -0.53
CA ARG A 238 -32.69 -13.10 0.27
C ARG A 238 -33.69 -11.97 0.00
N LEU A 239 -33.18 -10.80 -0.41
CA LEU A 239 -33.99 -9.64 -0.78
C LEU A 239 -34.49 -9.67 -2.24
N GLY A 240 -34.09 -10.68 -3.04
CA GLY A 240 -34.43 -10.75 -4.46
C GLY A 240 -33.71 -9.70 -5.32
N LEU A 241 -32.59 -9.14 -4.83
CA LEU A 241 -31.78 -8.12 -5.50
C LEU A 241 -30.54 -8.72 -6.19
N ILE A 242 -30.63 -9.97 -6.65
CA ILE A 242 -29.49 -10.72 -7.23
C ILE A 242 -28.94 -10.03 -8.48
N ASP A 243 -29.81 -9.40 -9.26
CA ASP A 243 -29.44 -8.70 -10.50
C ASP A 243 -28.77 -7.33 -10.24
N ALA A 244 -28.73 -6.86 -8.99
CA ALA A 244 -28.13 -5.59 -8.61
C ALA A 244 -26.60 -5.68 -8.45
N LEU A 245 -25.91 -6.19 -9.47
CA LEU A 245 -24.44 -6.35 -9.48
C LEU A 245 -23.71 -5.04 -9.15
N ALA A 246 -24.22 -3.90 -9.63
CA ALA A 246 -23.67 -2.59 -9.31
C ALA A 246 -23.76 -2.26 -7.81
N LEU A 247 -24.88 -2.60 -7.15
CA LEU A 247 -25.07 -2.41 -5.72
C LEU A 247 -24.12 -3.32 -4.93
N PHE A 248 -23.99 -4.60 -5.32
CA PHE A 248 -23.05 -5.53 -4.70
C PHE A 248 -21.62 -5.00 -4.75
N ILE A 249 -21.16 -4.53 -5.92
CA ILE A 249 -19.81 -3.98 -6.09
C ILE A 249 -19.62 -2.71 -5.26
N PHE A 250 -20.61 -1.83 -5.22
CA PHE A 250 -20.54 -0.62 -4.42
C PHE A 250 -20.41 -0.92 -2.91
N ILE A 251 -21.22 -1.85 -2.40
CA ILE A 251 -21.12 -2.32 -1.01
C ILE A 251 -19.77 -2.98 -0.76
N ALA A 252 -19.28 -3.79 -1.70
CA ALA A 252 -17.99 -4.44 -1.60
C ALA A 252 -16.83 -3.44 -1.45
N LEU A 253 -16.84 -2.38 -2.24
CA LEU A 253 -15.84 -1.31 -2.18
C LEU A 253 -15.87 -0.58 -0.83
N ILE A 254 -17.06 -0.25 -0.34
CA ILE A 254 -17.22 0.36 0.99
C ILE A 254 -16.68 -0.55 2.08
N LEU A 255 -17.03 -1.84 2.04
CA LEU A 255 -16.57 -2.82 3.02
C LEU A 255 -15.04 -2.95 3.00
N VAL A 256 -14.42 -3.06 1.82
CA VAL A 256 -12.97 -3.11 1.66
C VAL A 256 -12.33 -1.86 2.24
N PHE A 257 -12.84 -0.68 1.91
CA PHE A 257 -12.31 0.60 2.38
C PHE A 257 -12.40 0.73 3.91
N ILE A 258 -13.57 0.45 4.48
CA ILE A 258 -13.80 0.55 5.93
C ILE A 258 -12.90 -0.43 6.69
N THR A 259 -12.79 -1.67 6.23
CA THR A 259 -11.97 -2.69 6.92
C THR A 259 -10.49 -2.30 6.94
N HIS A 260 -9.99 -1.76 5.83
CA HIS A 260 -8.62 -1.26 5.76
C HIS A 260 -8.38 -0.04 6.66
N GLU A 261 -9.30 0.92 6.65
CA GLU A 261 -9.21 2.10 7.51
C GLU A 261 -9.27 1.70 8.99
N ALA A 262 -10.10 0.72 9.35
CA ALA A 262 -10.18 0.17 10.70
C ALA A 262 -8.86 -0.51 11.12
N ALA A 263 -8.24 -1.31 10.24
CA ALA A 263 -6.95 -1.93 10.51
C ALA A 263 -5.84 -0.88 10.70
N LEU A 264 -5.81 0.16 9.85
CA LEU A 264 -4.86 1.27 9.96
C LEU A 264 -5.05 2.03 11.28
N TYR A 265 -6.30 2.35 11.63
CA TYR A 265 -6.66 3.01 12.88
C TYR A 265 -6.25 2.17 14.10
N TRP A 266 -6.50 0.86 14.07
CA TRP A 266 -6.15 -0.05 15.16
C TRP A 266 -4.63 -0.08 15.41
N ILE A 267 -3.81 -0.24 14.36
CA ILE A 267 -2.34 -0.21 14.49
C ILE A 267 -1.88 1.16 15.01
N TRP A 268 -2.47 2.23 14.49
CA TRP A 268 -2.15 3.57 14.96
C TRP A 268 -2.40 3.73 16.46
N ARG A 269 -3.57 3.27 16.96
CA ARG A 269 -3.88 3.28 18.40
C ARG A 269 -2.93 2.42 19.22
N MET A 270 -2.45 1.30 18.67
CA MET A 270 -1.41 0.49 19.34
C MET A 270 -0.09 1.23 19.47
N ILE A 271 0.32 1.97 18.44
CA ILE A 271 1.54 2.80 18.49
C ILE A 271 1.37 3.93 19.51
N GLU A 272 0.22 4.61 19.52
CA GLU A 272 -0.09 5.65 20.52
C GLU A 272 0.03 5.12 21.95
N TYR A 273 -0.61 3.97 22.22
CA TYR A 273 -0.57 3.35 23.54
C TYR A 273 0.84 2.92 23.94
N ARG A 274 1.61 2.34 23.02
CA ARG A 274 2.96 1.83 23.34
C ARG A 274 4.02 2.89 23.48
N LEU A 275 3.92 3.97 22.73
CA LEU A 275 4.87 5.08 22.82
C LEU A 275 4.44 6.16 23.81
N ASN A 276 3.38 5.89 24.60
CA ASN A 276 2.79 6.79 25.58
C ASN A 276 2.63 8.21 25.02
N LEU A 277 2.06 8.30 23.81
CA LEU A 277 1.90 9.56 23.11
C LEU A 277 0.88 10.42 23.86
N GLU A 278 1.35 11.52 24.44
CA GLU A 278 0.47 12.51 25.04
C GLU A 278 -0.48 13.06 23.95
N PRO A 279 -1.79 13.24 24.22
CA PRO A 279 -2.76 13.67 23.20
C PRO A 279 -2.38 14.98 22.49
N ASP A 280 -1.62 15.85 23.16
CA ASP A 280 -1.12 17.10 22.61
C ASP A 280 0.04 16.91 21.62
N THR A 281 0.72 15.76 21.63
CA THR A 281 1.81 15.43 20.69
C THR A 281 1.30 15.37 19.25
N LEU A 282 0.08 14.87 19.04
CA LEU A 282 -0.58 14.86 17.72
C LEU A 282 -0.85 16.27 17.19
N ARG A 283 -1.27 17.19 18.06
CA ARG A 283 -1.45 18.61 17.71
C ARG A 283 -0.12 19.28 17.41
N THR A 284 0.89 18.90 18.17
CA THR A 284 2.26 19.40 18.05
C THR A 284 2.90 18.93 16.74
N MET A 285 2.68 17.68 16.34
CA MET A 285 3.08 17.18 15.02
C MET A 285 2.41 17.97 13.90
N LYS A 286 1.09 18.19 13.97
CA LYS A 286 0.38 19.06 13.01
C LYS A 286 1.00 20.45 12.91
N ARG A 287 1.43 21.05 14.03
CA ARG A 287 2.10 22.37 14.04
C ARG A 287 3.49 22.33 13.40
N PHE A 288 4.25 21.25 13.60
CA PHE A 288 5.57 21.08 13.01
C PHE A 288 5.54 20.61 11.55
N GLY A 289 4.34 20.45 10.96
CA GLY A 289 4.18 19.89 9.63
C GLY A 289 4.57 18.41 9.57
N LEU A 290 4.44 17.71 10.70
CA LEU A 290 4.50 16.27 10.87
C LEU A 290 3.09 15.67 10.98
#